data_AF-A0A9D6HNA4-F1
#
_entry.id   AF-A0A9D6HNA4-F1
#
_cell.length_a   1.000
_cell.length_b   1.000
_cell.length_c   1.000
_cell.angle_alpha   90.00
_cell.angle_beta   90.00
_cell.angle_gamma   90.00
#
_symmetry.space_group_name_H-M   'P 1'
#
loop_
_entity.id
_entity.type
_entity.pdbx_description
1 polymer ?
#
loop_
_entity_poly.entity_id
_entity_poly.type
_entity_poly.pdbx_seq_one_letter_code
_entity_poly.pdbx_strand_id
1 'polypeptide(L)'
;MDFFAAQDHARRSTRWLVLWFALAVAGIVATVYFAVVFATGFRTSDLYNQTSDAPLALWQPDVFAAVAAAIGGLILLGSLYKTYTLSRGGGASIAEELGGRLVARAS
;
A
#
# COMPACT_ATOMS: atom_id res chain seq x y z
N MET A 1 3.77 17.52 33.44
CA MET A 1 4.05 16.93 32.11
C MET A 1 2.80 17.14 31.27
N ASP A 2 2.93 17.80 30.12
CA ASP A 2 1.78 18.22 29.33
C ASP A 2 1.43 17.14 28.28
N PHE A 3 0.62 16.15 28.68
CA PHE A 3 0.23 15.02 27.83
C PHE A 3 -0.51 15.45 26.55
N PHE A 4 -1.12 16.64 26.57
CA PHE A 4 -1.84 17.21 25.44
C PHE A 4 -0.89 17.77 24.37
N ALA A 5 0.25 18.35 24.77
CA ALA A 5 1.27 18.83 23.83
C ALA A 5 1.94 17.68 23.05
N ALA A 6 2.09 16.50 23.68
CA ALA A 6 2.61 15.30 23.01
C ALA A 6 1.64 14.73 21.97
N GLN A 7 0.31 14.85 22.16
CA GLN A 7 -0.69 14.37 21.21
C GLN A 7 -0.76 15.22 19.93
N ASP A 8 -0.51 16.53 20.03
CA ASP A 8 -0.49 17.41 18.86
C ASP A 8 0.75 17.17 17.98
N HIS A 9 1.87 16.79 18.59
CA HIS A 9 3.08 16.39 17.85
C HIS A 9 2.87 15.07 17.08
N ALA A 10 2.20 14.10 17.70
CA ALA A 10 1.89 12.81 17.07
C ALA A 10 0.99 12.96 15.82
N ARG A 11 0.02 13.89 15.82
CA ARG A 11 -0.87 14.13 14.67
C ARG A 11 -0.13 14.72 13.47
N ARG A 12 0.90 15.55 13.70
CA ARG A 12 1.65 16.20 12.62
C ARG A 12 2.56 15.22 11.89
N SER A 13 3.17 14.27 12.60
CA SER A 13 4.01 13.23 11.99
C SER A 13 3.20 12.19 11.20
N THR A 14 1.98 11.83 11.66
CA THR A 14 1.12 10.90 10.91
C THR A 14 0.76 11.43 9.52
N ARG A 15 0.51 12.75 9.37
CA ARG A 15 0.20 13.35 8.06
C ARG A 15 1.36 13.21 7.06
N TRP A 16 2.58 13.50 7.51
CA TRP A 16 3.78 13.32 6.68
C TRP A 16 4.00 11.84 6.33
N LEU A 17 3.79 10.94 7.29
CA LEU A 17 3.93 9.51 7.05
C LEU A 17 2.92 8.99 6.03
N VAL A 18 1.67 9.43 6.08
CA VAL A 18 0.65 9.10 5.07
C VAL A 18 1.02 9.67 3.70
N LEU A 19 1.57 10.88 3.64
CA LEU A 19 2.04 11.48 2.38
C LEU A 19 3.18 10.65 1.78
N TRP A 20 4.20 10.32 2.55
CA TRP A 20 5.31 9.48 2.11
C TRP A 20 4.84 8.08 1.70
N PHE A 21 3.89 7.50 2.43
CA PHE A 21 3.28 6.23 2.08
C PHE A 21 2.55 6.30 0.74
N ALA A 22 1.72 7.32 0.53
CA ALA A 22 1.02 7.53 -0.75
C ALA A 22 2.01 7.71 -1.91
N LEU A 23 3.10 8.47 -1.68
CA LEU A 23 4.17 8.67 -2.66
C LEU A 23 4.90 7.36 -2.98
N ALA A 24 5.19 6.54 -1.96
CA ALA A 24 5.77 5.22 -2.16
C ALA A 24 4.85 4.29 -2.96
N VAL A 25 3.56 4.26 -2.65
CA VAL A 25 2.56 3.48 -3.40
C VAL A 25 2.48 3.96 -4.86
N ALA A 26 2.43 5.27 -5.09
CA ALA A 26 2.45 5.83 -6.44
C ALA A 26 3.73 5.45 -7.20
N GLY A 27 4.89 5.47 -6.54
CA GLY A 27 6.17 5.02 -7.10
C GLY A 27 6.16 3.53 -7.47
N ILE A 28 5.59 2.67 -6.63
CA ILE A 28 5.44 1.24 -6.91
C ILE A 28 4.52 1.04 -8.12
N VAL A 29 3.35 1.69 -8.15
CA VAL A 29 2.41 1.63 -9.29
C VAL A 29 3.11 2.04 -10.59
N ALA A 30 3.82 3.17 -10.57
CA ALA A 30 4.56 3.65 -11.73
C ALA A 30 5.64 2.65 -12.17
N THR A 31 6.44 2.13 -11.24
CA THR A 31 7.51 1.17 -11.53
C THR A 31 6.97 -0.11 -12.16
N VAL A 32 5.90 -0.68 -11.57
CA VAL A 32 5.26 -1.90 -12.09
C VAL A 32 4.63 -1.63 -13.46
N TYR A 33 3.94 -0.49 -13.63
CA TYR A 33 3.35 -0.11 -14.91
C TYR A 33 4.42 -0.01 -16.01
N PHE A 34 5.51 0.73 -15.78
CA PHE A 34 6.60 0.84 -16.74
C PHE A 34 7.23 -0.53 -17.02
N ALA A 35 7.48 -1.35 -16.00
CA ALA A 35 8.04 -2.69 -16.19
C ALA A 35 7.16 -3.56 -17.11
N VAL A 36 5.84 -3.53 -16.93
CA VAL A 36 4.89 -4.27 -17.78
C VAL A 36 4.88 -3.71 -19.21
N VAL A 37 4.80 -2.39 -19.37
CA VAL A 37 4.79 -1.74 -20.69
C VAL A 37 6.07 -2.03 -21.47
N PHE A 38 7.25 -1.95 -20.82
CA PHE A 38 8.52 -2.31 -21.46
C PHE A 38 8.58 -3.81 -21.79
N ALA A 39 8.23 -4.69 -20.84
CA ALA A 39 8.29 -6.14 -21.07
C ALA A 39 7.36 -6.60 -22.21
N THR A 40 6.16 -6.03 -22.30
CA THR A 40 5.22 -6.32 -23.39
C THR A 40 5.68 -5.69 -24.71
N GLY A 41 6.15 -4.44 -24.68
CA GLY A 41 6.69 -3.76 -25.86
C GLY A 41 7.86 -4.50 -26.51
N PHE A 42 8.84 -4.97 -25.72
CA PHE A 42 9.99 -5.74 -26.23
C PHE A 42 9.60 -7.13 -26.74
N ARG A 43 8.59 -7.79 -26.12
CA ARG A 43 8.14 -9.10 -26.61
C ARG A 43 7.35 -9.02 -27.91
N THR A 44 6.55 -7.98 -28.08
CA THR A 44 5.80 -7.78 -29.32
C THR A 44 6.74 -7.50 -30.49
N SER A 45 7.85 -6.76 -30.28
CA SER A 45 8.86 -6.56 -31.33
C SER A 45 9.59 -7.84 -31.75
N ASP A 46 9.85 -8.76 -30.81
CA ASP A 46 10.56 -10.01 -31.11
C ASP A 46 9.66 -11.06 -31.81
N LEU A 47 8.36 -11.09 -31.49
CA LEU A 47 7.41 -12.05 -32.06
C LEU A 47 6.87 -11.65 -33.44
N TYR A 48 6.75 -10.34 -33.71
CA TYR A 48 6.22 -9.79 -34.97
C TYR A 48 7.34 -9.24 -35.86
N ASN A 49 8.25 -10.11 -36.31
CA ASN A 49 9.25 -9.83 -37.35
C ASN A 49 8.61 -9.55 -38.75
N GLN A 50 7.66 -8.61 -38.84
CA GLN A 50 7.10 -8.16 -40.10
C GLN A 50 6.61 -6.70 -40.00
N THR A 51 7.51 -5.78 -40.38
CA THR A 51 7.22 -4.48 -41.03
C THR A 51 6.36 -3.44 -40.30
N SER A 52 5.93 -3.68 -39.07
CA SER A 52 5.10 -2.73 -38.34
C SER A 52 5.98 -1.94 -37.38
N ASP A 53 6.40 -0.76 -37.84
CA ASP A 53 7.00 0.32 -37.05
C ASP A 53 5.95 0.90 -36.08
N ALA A 54 5.27 0.02 -35.33
CA ALA A 54 4.24 0.39 -34.39
C ALA A 54 4.93 1.00 -33.16
N PRO A 55 4.75 2.31 -32.91
CA PRO A 55 5.41 2.97 -31.79
C PRO A 55 4.96 2.31 -30.48
N LEU A 56 5.92 2.17 -29.55
CA LEU A 56 5.65 1.73 -28.18
C LEU A 56 4.53 2.60 -27.59
N ALA A 57 3.35 2.01 -27.42
CA ALA A 57 2.23 2.67 -26.76
C ALA A 57 2.52 2.75 -25.26
N LEU A 58 3.14 3.85 -24.84
CA LEU A 58 3.49 4.11 -23.44
C LEU A 58 2.25 4.36 -22.56
N TRP A 59 1.11 4.66 -23.18
CA TRP A 59 -0.16 4.91 -22.50
C TRP A 59 -1.14 3.78 -22.81
N GLN A 60 -1.27 2.85 -21.86
CA GLN A 60 -2.18 1.69 -21.92
C GLN A 60 -3.10 1.76 -20.69
N PRO A 61 -4.28 2.37 -20.80
CA PRO A 61 -5.18 2.59 -19.65
C PRO A 61 -5.61 1.29 -19.00
N ASP A 62 -5.73 0.20 -19.76
CA ASP A 62 -6.08 -1.12 -19.24
C ASP A 62 -5.00 -1.69 -18.32
N VAL A 63 -3.72 -1.57 -18.72
CA VAL A 63 -2.58 -2.00 -17.91
C VAL A 63 -2.46 -1.14 -16.65
N PHE A 64 -2.65 0.18 -16.79
CA PHE A 64 -2.65 1.08 -15.64
C PHE A 64 -3.76 0.73 -14.64
N ALA A 65 -4.99 0.52 -15.12
CA ALA A 65 -6.13 0.15 -14.30
C ALA A 65 -5.91 -1.19 -13.60
N ALA A 66 -5.38 -2.20 -14.31
CA ALA A 66 -5.07 -3.51 -13.73
C ALA A 66 -4.01 -3.42 -12.63
N VAL A 67 -2.92 -2.68 -12.86
CA VAL A 67 -1.84 -2.49 -11.87
C VAL A 67 -2.36 -1.72 -10.66
N ALA A 68 -3.11 -0.64 -10.87
CA ALA A 68 -3.71 0.14 -9.79
C ALA A 68 -4.71 -0.68 -8.97
N ALA A 69 -5.56 -1.47 -9.62
CA ALA A 69 -6.52 -2.35 -8.96
C ALA A 69 -5.84 -3.46 -8.16
N ALA A 70 -4.76 -4.06 -8.70
CA ALA A 70 -4.00 -5.09 -8.00
C ALA A 70 -3.31 -4.55 -6.74
N ILE A 71 -2.59 -3.42 -6.87
CA ILE A 71 -1.88 -2.80 -5.74
C ILE A 71 -2.88 -2.27 -4.71
N GLY A 72 -3.90 -1.53 -5.16
CA GLY A 72 -4.96 -1.02 -4.31
C GLY A 72 -5.72 -2.15 -3.59
N GLY A 73 -6.07 -3.21 -4.31
CA GLY A 73 -6.73 -4.39 -3.76
C GLY A 73 -5.88 -5.09 -2.70
N LEU A 74 -4.57 -5.25 -2.93
CA LEU A 74 -3.65 -5.82 -1.95
C LEU A 74 -3.57 -4.98 -0.67
N ILE A 75 -3.44 -3.66 -0.81
CA ILE A 75 -3.40 -2.73 0.33
C ILE A 75 -4.72 -2.76 1.09
N LEU A 76 -5.86 -2.74 0.39
CA LEU A 76 -7.19 -2.81 0.99
C LEU A 76 -7.37 -4.13 1.74
N LEU A 77 -7.07 -5.26 1.13
CA LEU A 77 -7.17 -6.57 1.78
C LEU A 77 -6.28 -6.65 3.02
N GLY A 78 -5.03 -6.18 2.93
CA GLY A 78 -4.13 -6.11 4.09
C GLY A 78 -4.67 -5.21 5.21
N SER A 79 -5.26 -4.07 4.84
CA SER A 79 -5.90 -3.16 5.80
C SER A 79 -7.12 -3.80 6.44
N LEU A 80 -8.03 -4.40 5.67
CA LEU A 80 -9.21 -5.09 6.18
C LEU A 80 -8.82 -6.25 7.09
N TYR A 81 -7.81 -7.04 6.70
CA TYR A 81 -7.28 -8.11 7.53
C TYR A 81 -6.79 -7.57 8.87
N LYS A 82 -5.97 -6.51 8.87
CA LYS A 82 -5.46 -5.90 10.11
C LYS A 82 -6.57 -5.28 10.96
N THR A 83 -7.57 -4.65 10.35
CA THR A 83 -8.75 -4.14 11.06
C THR A 83 -9.55 -5.29 11.67
N TYR A 84 -9.73 -6.39 10.94
CA TYR A 84 -10.46 -7.56 11.41
C TYR A 84 -9.74 -8.26 12.57
N THR A 85 -8.42 -8.45 12.49
CA THR A 85 -7.64 -9.02 13.59
C THR A 85 -7.73 -8.14 14.84
N LEU A 86 -7.67 -6.82 14.69
CA LEU A 86 -7.80 -5.88 15.81
C LEU A 86 -9.21 -5.91 16.42
N SER A 87 -10.25 -6.04 15.59
CA SER A 87 -11.64 -6.11 16.05
C SER A 87 -11.94 -7.37 16.88
N ARG A 88 -11.23 -8.48 16.64
CA ARG A 88 -11.38 -9.73 17.40
C ARG A 88 -10.51 -9.80 18.66
N GLY A 89 -9.30 -9.25 18.62
CA GLY A 89 -8.37 -9.22 19.77
C GLY A 89 -8.68 -8.12 20.80
N GLY A 90 -9.44 -7.10 20.39
CA GLY A 90 -9.84 -5.98 21.24
C GLY A 90 -8.66 -5.21 21.84
N GLY A 91 -8.93 -4.39 22.86
CA GLY A 91 -7.88 -3.68 23.58
C GLY A 91 -6.94 -4.60 24.37
N ALA A 92 -7.35 -5.84 24.64
CA ALA A 92 -6.58 -6.83 25.39
C ALA A 92 -5.35 -7.33 24.59
N SER A 93 -5.50 -7.67 23.30
CA SER A 93 -4.33 -8.11 22.50
C SER A 93 -3.34 -6.98 22.28
N ILE A 94 -3.81 -5.74 22.10
CA ILE A 94 -2.96 -4.55 21.97
C ILE A 94 -2.24 -4.28 23.30
N ALA A 95 -2.95 -4.43 24.42
CA ALA A 95 -2.35 -4.28 25.74
C ALA A 95 -1.27 -5.33 25.97
N GLU A 96 -1.51 -6.60 25.67
CA GLU A 96 -0.51 -7.67 25.78
C GLU A 96 0.70 -7.47 24.86
N GLU A 97 0.50 -7.06 23.59
CA GLU A 97 1.61 -6.73 22.66
C GLU A 97 2.48 -5.57 23.16
N LEU A 98 1.89 -4.62 23.89
CA LEU A 98 2.60 -3.50 24.53
C LEU A 98 3.17 -3.85 25.92
N GLY A 99 3.11 -5.11 26.34
CA GLY A 99 3.62 -5.59 27.64
C GLY A 99 2.65 -5.39 28.81
N GLY A 100 1.41 -5.02 28.54
CA GLY A 100 0.30 -5.03 29.47
C GLY A 100 -0.03 -6.45 29.92
N ARG A 101 -0.41 -6.59 31.19
CA ARG A 101 -0.78 -7.87 31.80
C ARG A 101 -2.15 -7.72 32.45
N LEU A 102 -2.99 -8.75 32.33
CA LEU A 102 -4.28 -8.82 32.98
C LEU A 102 -4.10 -8.71 34.50
N VAL A 103 -4.60 -7.62 35.10
CA VAL A 103 -4.64 -7.46 36.55
C VAL A 103 -6.01 -7.95 37.03
N ALA A 104 -5.99 -8.99 37.88
CA ALA A 104 -7.20 -9.49 38.51
C ALA A 104 -7.82 -8.38 39.37
N ARG A 105 -9.12 -8.13 39.19
CA ARG A 105 -9.86 -7.18 40.01
C ARG A 105 -9.86 -7.69 41.46
N ALA A 106 -9.28 -6.91 42.38
CA ALA A 106 -9.41 -7.19 43.80
C ALA A 106 -10.89 -7.07 44.19
N SER A 107 -11.44 -8.18 44.70
CA SER A 107 -12.78 -8.29 45.29
C SER A 107 -12.83 -7.69 46.68
#